data_AF-A0A6V8Q9S0-F1
#
_entry.id   AF-A0A6V8Q9S0-F1
#
_cell.length_a   1.000
_cell.length_b   1.000
_cell.length_c   1.000
_cell.angle_alpha   90.00
_cell.angle_beta   90.00
_cell.angle_gamma   90.00
#
_symmetry.space_group_name_H-M   'P 1'
#
loop_
_entity.id
_entity.type
_entity.pdbx_description
1 polymer ?
#
loop_
_entity_poly.entity_id
_entity_poly.type
_entity_poly.pdbx_seq_one_letter_code
_entity_poly.pdbx_strand_id
1 'polypeptide(L)'
;METFEQIDRIEKMISEARRLPFTSNIIVNEEEMYDLIDELRQILPEEFKQARWIVKERQEMLEEAKKDAERLVQEAIERAEKLVGETEIVKKATRQAEEIIRAAETRARTIRMEAEDYVDEKLANIQAILHKLLTTVEKGREQLQGKPAEGEVMPQAYSEEG
;
A
#
# COMPACT_ATOMS: atom_id res chain seq x y z
N MET A 1 16.31 39.18 38.98
CA MET A 1 16.74 39.23 40.41
C MET A 1 16.27 40.51 41.07
N GLU A 2 16.35 41.65 40.38
CA GLU A 2 15.91 42.96 40.86
C GLU A 2 14.45 43.00 41.35
N THR A 3 13.51 42.29 40.70
CA THR A 3 12.10 42.25 41.12
C THR A 3 11.87 41.63 42.50
N PHE A 4 12.57 40.53 42.80
CA PHE A 4 12.48 39.88 44.11
C PHE A 4 13.16 40.73 45.18
N GLU A 5 14.26 41.40 44.86
CA GLU A 5 14.90 42.34 45.79
C GLU A 5 13.99 43.53 46.15
N GLN A 6 13.21 44.04 45.20
CA GLN A 6 12.24 45.10 45.48
C GLN A 6 11.06 44.61 46.33
N ILE A 7 10.60 43.37 46.10
CA ILE A 7 9.59 42.73 46.96
C ILE A 7 10.14 42.54 48.39
N ASP A 8 11.38 42.05 48.52
CA ASP A 8 12.04 41.85 49.81
C ASP A 8 12.24 43.19 50.55
N ARG A 9 12.52 44.28 49.83
CA ARG A 9 12.59 45.64 50.41
C ARG A 9 11.24 46.13 50.92
N ILE A 10 10.16 45.92 50.15
CA ILE A 10 8.80 46.23 50.59
C ILE A 10 8.44 45.40 51.83
N GLU A 11 8.75 44.10 51.83
CA GLU A 11 8.52 43.21 52.98
C GLU A 11 9.29 43.69 54.22
N LYS A 12 10.56 44.05 54.05
CA LYS A 12 11.39 44.59 55.12
C LYS A 12 10.83 45.89 55.67
N MET A 13 10.47 46.84 54.80
CA MET A 13 9.87 48.12 55.16
C MET A 13 8.58 47.93 55.98
N ILE A 14 7.73 46.97 55.60
CA ILE A 14 6.50 46.62 56.34
C ILE A 14 6.83 45.97 57.69
N SER A 15 7.85 45.12 57.75
CA SER A 15 8.25 44.41 58.97
C SER A 15 8.89 45.32 60.02
N GLU A 16 9.64 46.33 59.58
CA GLU A 16 10.37 47.30 60.43
C GLU A 16 9.53 48.56 60.74
N ALA A 17 8.37 48.72 60.08
CA ALA A 17 7.50 49.87 60.24
C ALA A 17 6.96 50.03 61.67
N ARG A 18 6.84 51.29 62.11
CA ARG A 18 6.32 51.62 63.44
C ARG A 18 4.83 51.29 63.52
N ARG A 19 4.46 50.40 64.44
CA ARG A 19 3.05 50.04 64.71
C ARG A 19 2.36 51.07 65.60
N LEU A 20 1.10 51.37 65.30
CA LEU A 20 0.25 52.24 66.11
C LEU A 20 -0.38 51.45 67.28
N PRO A 21 -0.29 51.95 68.53
CA PRO A 21 -0.81 51.24 69.69
C PRO A 21 -2.32 51.04 69.60
N PHE A 22 -2.80 49.88 70.08
CA PHE A 22 -4.22 49.49 70.04
C PHE A 22 -4.83 49.33 68.64
N THR A 23 -4.01 49.27 67.58
CA THR A 23 -4.46 49.03 66.20
C THR A 23 -3.55 48.03 65.48
N SER A 24 -4.01 47.50 64.35
CA SER A 24 -3.20 46.67 63.44
C SER A 24 -2.43 47.49 62.39
N ASN A 25 -2.44 48.82 62.49
CA ASN A 25 -1.91 49.71 61.45
C ASN A 25 -0.42 50.02 61.67
N ILE A 26 0.29 50.22 60.56
CA ILE A 26 1.71 50.61 60.52
C ILE A 26 1.87 51.99 59.86
N ILE A 27 2.90 52.72 60.28
CA ILE A 27 3.31 53.98 59.67
C ILE A 27 4.39 53.69 58.65
N VAL A 28 4.17 54.10 57.40
CA VAL A 28 5.07 53.90 56.27
C VAL A 28 5.29 55.24 55.59
N ASN A 29 6.48 55.47 55.03
CA ASN A 29 6.74 56.61 54.16
C ASN A 29 6.02 56.37 52.81
N GLU A 30 5.04 57.23 52.51
CA GLU A 30 4.23 57.14 51.31
C GLU A 30 5.07 57.27 50.03
N GLU A 31 6.01 58.22 49.98
CA GLU A 31 6.86 58.50 48.81
C GLU A 31 7.75 57.29 48.48
N GLU A 32 8.45 56.76 49.49
CA GLU A 32 9.33 55.59 49.35
C GLU A 32 8.56 54.31 48.97
N MET A 33 7.34 54.13 49.48
CA MET A 33 6.49 53.01 49.10
C MET A 33 6.01 53.12 47.64
N TYR A 34 5.62 54.32 47.19
CA TYR A 34 5.24 54.53 45.79
C TYR A 34 6.39 54.32 44.83
N ASP A 35 7.59 54.79 45.17
CA ASP A 35 8.80 54.58 44.35
C ASP A 35 9.10 53.10 44.15
N LEU A 36 9.06 52.30 45.23
CA LEU A 36 9.27 50.85 45.18
C LEU A 36 8.19 50.15 44.33
N ILE A 37 6.93 50.57 44.43
CA ILE A 37 5.82 50.02 43.64
C ILE A 37 5.97 50.37 42.16
N ASP A 38 6.38 51.60 41.83
CA ASP A 38 6.55 52.05 40.45
C ASP A 38 7.76 51.39 39.79
N GLU A 39 8.86 51.21 40.51
CA GLU A 39 10.01 50.45 40.03
C GLU A 39 9.63 48.98 39.76
N LEU A 40 8.91 48.35 40.69
CA LEU A 40 8.40 46.98 40.51
C LEU A 40 7.45 46.89 39.30
N ARG A 41 6.59 47.89 39.11
CA ARG A 41 5.66 47.99 37.97
C ARG A 41 6.38 48.15 36.63
N GLN A 42 7.56 48.78 36.61
CA GLN A 42 8.36 48.93 35.39
C GLN A 42 9.12 47.65 35.02
N ILE A 43 9.65 46.92 36.01
CA ILE A 43 10.51 45.77 35.76
C ILE A 43 9.70 44.48 35.52
N LEU A 44 8.62 44.25 36.27
CA LEU A 44 7.81 43.03 36.17
C LEU A 44 7.34 42.70 34.73
N PRO A 45 6.84 43.66 33.91
CA PRO A 45 6.37 43.38 32.56
C PRO A 45 7.44 42.78 31.63
N GLU A 46 8.69 43.26 31.72
CA GLU A 46 9.79 42.79 30.88
C GLU A 46 10.24 41.38 31.30
N GLU A 47 10.36 41.09 32.60
CA GLU A 47 10.66 39.74 33.11
C GLU A 47 9.60 38.71 32.65
N PHE A 48 8.30 39.07 32.71
CA PHE A 48 7.24 38.20 32.19
C PHE A 48 7.32 37.98 30.68
N LYS A 49 7.71 39.01 29.93
CA LYS A 49 7.89 38.93 28.48
C LYS A 49 9.06 38.03 28.12
N GLN A 50 10.18 38.12 28.85
CA GLN A 50 11.33 37.25 28.70
C GLN A 50 10.98 35.80 29.01
N ALA A 51 10.27 35.54 30.13
CA ALA A 51 9.82 34.20 30.49
C ALA A 51 8.91 33.60 29.39
N ARG A 52 7.94 34.37 28.88
CA ARG A 52 7.09 33.93 27.76
C ARG A 52 7.89 33.66 26.49
N TRP A 53 8.89 34.50 26.18
CA TRP A 53 9.76 34.30 25.02
C TRP A 53 10.58 33.02 25.15
N ILE A 54 11.19 32.75 26.31
CA ILE A 54 11.95 31.51 26.56
C ILE A 54 11.07 30.27 26.38
N VAL A 55 9.84 30.30 26.89
CA VAL A 55 8.90 29.17 26.73
C VAL A 55 8.55 28.97 25.26
N LYS A 56 8.30 30.05 24.53
CA LYS A 56 8.01 30.00 23.09
C LYS A 56 9.20 29.45 22.30
N GLU A 57 10.39 29.98 22.52
CA GLU A 57 11.63 29.56 21.86
C GLU A 57 11.91 28.07 22.09
N ARG A 58 11.75 27.61 23.34
CA ARG A 58 11.89 26.20 23.69
C ARG A 58 10.89 25.32 22.93
N GLN A 59 9.64 25.77 22.78
CA GLN A 59 8.62 25.02 22.06
C GLN A 59 8.95 24.93 20.57
N GLU A 60 9.43 26.02 19.96
CA GLU A 60 9.86 26.06 18.56
C GLU A 60 11.07 25.13 18.34
N MET A 61 12.07 25.19 19.23
CA MET A 61 13.23 24.30 19.21
C MET A 61 12.84 22.82 19.32
N LEU A 62 11.89 22.48 20.19
CA LEU A 62 11.41 21.10 20.32
C LEU A 62 10.69 20.61 19.07
N GLU A 63 9.89 21.47 18.44
CA GLU A 63 9.18 21.11 17.20
C GLU A 63 10.16 20.92 16.04
N GLU A 64 11.16 21.80 15.92
CA GLU A 64 12.23 21.66 14.93
C GLU A 64 13.03 20.37 15.14
N ALA A 65 13.46 20.10 16.38
CA ALA A 65 14.18 18.88 16.71
C ALA A 65 13.37 17.61 16.41
N LYS A 66 12.06 17.64 16.67
CA LYS A 66 11.16 16.53 16.33
C LYS A 66 11.07 16.32 14.82
N LYS A 67 10.89 17.40 14.05
CA LYS A 67 10.85 17.33 12.58
C LYS A 67 12.17 16.82 12.00
N ASP A 68 13.30 17.23 12.56
CA ASP A 68 14.61 16.76 12.15
C ASP A 68 14.83 15.28 12.48
N ALA A 69 14.37 14.82 13.66
CA ALA A 69 14.40 13.42 14.01
C ALA A 69 13.55 12.57 13.06
N GLU A 70 12.34 13.02 12.73
CA GLU A 70 11.46 12.35 11.77
C GLU A 70 12.12 12.25 10.38
N ARG A 71 12.73 13.35 9.91
CA ARG A 71 13.48 13.37 8.65
C ARG A 71 14.66 12.40 8.67
N LEU A 72 15.44 12.37 9.74
CA LEU A 72 16.58 11.47 9.90
C LEU A 72 16.15 9.99 9.84
N VAL A 73 15.05 9.65 10.53
CA VAL A 73 14.50 8.29 10.52
C VAL A 73 14.06 7.91 9.11
N GLN A 74 13.36 8.79 8.41
CA GLN A 74 12.92 8.54 7.04
C GLN A 74 14.11 8.30 6.09
N GLU A 75 15.15 9.14 6.16
CA GLU A 75 16.37 8.95 5.37
C GLU A 75 17.09 7.63 5.70
N ALA A 76 17.10 7.22 6.98
CA ALA A 76 17.72 5.97 7.40
C ALA A 76 16.96 4.75 6.83
N ILE A 77 15.63 4.79 6.83
CA ILE A 77 14.79 3.74 6.25
C ILE A 77 15.05 3.61 4.75
N GLU A 78 15.03 4.74 4.00
CA GLU A 78 15.28 4.73 2.56
C GLU A 78 16.68 4.18 2.21
N ARG A 79 17.71 4.53 3.01
CA ARG A 79 19.06 3.99 2.81
C ARG A 79 19.11 2.50 3.12
N ALA A 80 18.42 2.04 4.16
CA ALA A 80 18.36 0.62 4.50
C ALA A 80 17.70 -0.20 3.38
N GLU A 81 16.59 0.28 2.81
CA GLU A 81 15.91 -0.36 1.68
C GLU A 81 16.82 -0.45 0.45
N LYS A 82 17.54 0.63 0.11
CA LYS A 82 18.52 0.63 -0.98
C LYS A 82 19.63 -0.39 -0.74
N LEU A 83 20.23 -0.41 0.45
CA LEU A 83 21.28 -1.36 0.79
C LEU A 83 20.80 -2.80 0.69
N VAL A 84 19.60 -3.10 1.19
CA VAL A 84 18.98 -4.42 1.09
C VAL A 84 18.73 -4.80 -0.38
N GLY A 85 18.15 -3.90 -1.19
CA GLY A 85 17.93 -4.14 -2.61
C GLY A 85 19.22 -4.32 -3.41
N GLU A 86 20.30 -3.67 -2.99
CA GLU A 86 21.63 -3.81 -3.59
C GLU A 86 22.36 -5.08 -3.19
N THR A 87 21.90 -5.79 -2.14
CA THR A 87 22.53 -7.05 -1.74
C THR A 87 22.47 -8.06 -2.88
N GLU A 88 23.60 -8.75 -3.07
CA GLU A 88 23.73 -9.79 -4.11
C GLU A 88 22.70 -10.91 -3.95
N ILE A 89 22.17 -11.13 -2.74
CA ILE A 89 21.11 -12.11 -2.47
C ILE A 89 19.80 -11.68 -3.15
N VAL A 90 19.38 -10.43 -3.00
CA VAL A 90 18.13 -9.93 -3.62
C VAL A 90 18.28 -9.92 -5.13
N LYS A 91 19.41 -9.43 -5.67
CA LYS A 91 19.67 -9.47 -7.13
C LYS A 91 19.64 -10.89 -7.68
N LYS A 92 20.30 -11.84 -7.01
CA LYS A 92 20.32 -13.25 -7.42
C LYS A 92 18.92 -13.86 -7.36
N ALA A 93 18.16 -13.58 -6.30
CA ALA A 93 16.77 -14.04 -6.17
C ALA A 93 15.89 -13.50 -7.29
N THR A 94 15.99 -12.21 -7.62
CA THR A 94 15.24 -11.59 -8.72
C THR A 94 15.60 -12.23 -10.06
N ARG A 95 16.91 -12.41 -10.35
CA ARG A 95 17.34 -13.06 -11.59
C ARG A 95 16.83 -14.50 -11.70
N GLN A 96 16.88 -15.26 -10.60
CA GLN A 96 16.33 -16.61 -10.55
C GLN A 96 14.81 -16.63 -10.77
N ALA A 97 14.08 -15.69 -10.18
CA ALA A 97 12.64 -15.55 -10.40
C ALA A 97 12.32 -15.28 -11.88
N GLU A 98 13.05 -14.36 -12.53
CA GLU A 98 12.89 -14.10 -13.96
C GLU A 98 13.21 -15.31 -14.83
N GLU A 99 14.26 -16.07 -14.49
CA GLU A 99 14.60 -17.31 -15.19
C GLU A 99 13.48 -18.36 -15.06
N ILE A 100 12.90 -18.51 -13.87
CA ILE A 100 11.76 -19.42 -13.63
C ILE A 100 10.55 -19.00 -14.46
N ILE A 101 10.21 -17.70 -14.49
CA ILE A 101 9.08 -17.19 -15.27
C ILE A 101 9.31 -17.43 -16.76
N ARG A 102 10.51 -17.09 -17.28
CA ARG A 102 10.85 -17.34 -18.70
C ARG A 102 10.77 -18.82 -19.07
N ALA A 103 11.25 -19.70 -18.19
CA ALA A 103 11.17 -21.14 -18.38
C ALA A 103 9.72 -21.64 -18.37
N ALA A 104 8.90 -21.15 -17.44
CA ALA A 104 7.48 -21.48 -17.33
C ALA A 104 6.70 -21.04 -18.58
N GLU A 105 6.92 -19.82 -19.07
CA GLU A 105 6.29 -19.32 -20.30
C GLU A 105 6.69 -20.14 -21.53
N THR A 106 7.98 -20.46 -21.65
CA THR A 106 8.48 -21.27 -22.76
C THR A 106 7.86 -22.65 -22.73
N ARG A 107 7.81 -23.29 -21.56
CA ARG A 107 7.16 -24.58 -21.38
C ARG A 107 5.66 -24.53 -21.69
N ALA A 108 4.96 -23.48 -21.26
CA ALA A 108 3.55 -23.28 -21.56
C ALA A 108 3.31 -23.15 -23.06
N ARG A 109 4.16 -22.41 -23.78
CA ARG A 109 4.11 -22.30 -25.25
C ARG A 109 4.31 -23.66 -25.91
N THR A 110 5.32 -24.43 -25.48
CA THR A 110 5.58 -25.78 -25.99
C THR A 110 4.39 -26.70 -25.79
N ILE A 111 3.84 -26.77 -24.57
CA ILE A 111 2.67 -27.60 -24.26
C ILE A 111 1.47 -27.23 -25.15
N ARG A 112 1.26 -25.93 -25.40
CA ARG A 112 0.16 -25.47 -26.26
C ARG A 112 0.35 -25.96 -27.70
N MET A 113 1.54 -25.83 -28.26
CA MET A 113 1.83 -26.28 -29.62
C MET A 113 1.70 -27.81 -29.73
N GLU A 114 2.25 -28.56 -28.77
CA GLU A 114 2.12 -30.02 -28.73
C GLU A 114 0.65 -30.47 -28.63
N ALA A 115 -0.18 -29.74 -27.87
CA ALA A 115 -1.60 -30.00 -27.77
C ALA A 115 -2.35 -29.69 -29.07
N GLU A 116 -2.02 -28.59 -29.75
CA GLU A 116 -2.57 -28.23 -31.06
C GLU A 116 -2.24 -29.32 -32.10
N ASP A 117 -0.98 -29.74 -32.18
CA ASP A 117 -0.52 -30.81 -33.08
C ASP A 117 -1.24 -32.14 -32.79
N TYR A 118 -1.37 -32.49 -31.50
CA TYR A 118 -2.06 -33.70 -31.08
C TYR A 118 -3.55 -33.68 -31.48
N VAL A 119 -4.22 -32.54 -31.30
CA VAL A 119 -5.63 -32.39 -31.68
C VAL A 119 -5.80 -32.50 -33.19
N ASP A 120 -4.93 -31.87 -33.98
CA ASP A 120 -4.97 -31.98 -35.44
C ASP A 120 -4.80 -33.44 -35.91
N GLU A 121 -3.83 -34.16 -35.35
CA GLU A 121 -3.62 -35.58 -35.65
C GLU A 121 -4.89 -36.42 -35.34
N LYS A 122 -5.55 -36.18 -34.20
CA LYS A 122 -6.78 -36.91 -33.86
C LYS A 122 -7.95 -36.53 -34.75
N LEU A 123 -8.10 -35.25 -35.11
CA LEU A 123 -9.13 -34.81 -36.04
C LEU A 123 -8.93 -35.39 -37.44
N ALA A 124 -7.69 -35.41 -37.95
CA ALA A 124 -7.34 -36.02 -39.23
C ALA A 124 -7.67 -37.53 -39.26
N ASN A 125 -7.36 -38.25 -38.18
CA ASN A 125 -7.71 -39.66 -38.03
C ASN A 125 -9.24 -39.88 -38.05
N ILE A 126 -9.99 -39.06 -37.32
CA ILE A 126 -11.46 -39.13 -37.30
C ILE A 126 -12.03 -38.84 -38.70
N GLN A 127 -11.50 -37.81 -39.38
CA GLN A 127 -11.90 -37.46 -40.74
C GLN A 127 -11.70 -38.65 -41.71
N ALA A 128 -10.55 -39.32 -41.64
CA ALA A 128 -10.27 -40.48 -42.49
C ALA A 128 -11.25 -41.65 -42.23
N ILE A 129 -11.57 -41.92 -40.96
CA ILE A 129 -12.55 -42.95 -40.58
C ILE A 129 -13.94 -42.60 -41.11
N LEU A 130 -14.40 -41.36 -40.91
CA LEU A 130 -15.70 -40.90 -41.39
C LEU A 130 -15.79 -40.98 -42.92
N HIS A 131 -14.73 -40.60 -43.63
CA HIS A 131 -14.69 -40.72 -45.10
C HIS A 131 -14.86 -42.16 -45.55
N LYS A 132 -14.13 -43.10 -44.94
CA LYS A 132 -14.26 -44.54 -45.24
C LYS A 132 -15.68 -45.05 -44.96
N LEU A 133 -16.29 -44.64 -43.85
CA LEU A 133 -17.66 -45.01 -43.49
C LEU A 133 -18.68 -44.47 -44.52
N LEU A 134 -18.54 -43.21 -44.93
CA LEU A 134 -19.38 -42.62 -45.98
C LEU A 134 -19.29 -43.40 -47.29
N THR A 135 -18.07 -43.72 -47.76
CA THR A 135 -17.88 -44.54 -48.96
C THR A 135 -18.51 -45.93 -48.83
N THR A 136 -18.47 -46.54 -47.65
CA THR A 136 -19.16 -47.82 -47.40
C THR A 136 -20.67 -47.67 -47.48
N VAL A 137 -21.25 -46.60 -46.93
CA VAL A 137 -22.69 -46.32 -47.01
C VAL A 137 -23.13 -46.06 -48.44
N GLU A 138 -22.36 -45.27 -49.21
CA GLU A 138 -22.63 -44.99 -50.63
C GLU A 138 -22.68 -46.28 -51.45
N LYS A 139 -21.68 -47.15 -51.31
CA LYS A 139 -21.67 -48.48 -51.96
C LYS A 139 -22.87 -49.34 -51.56
N GLY A 140 -23.23 -49.33 -50.27
CA GLY A 140 -24.41 -50.05 -49.79
C GLY A 140 -25.71 -49.53 -50.41
N ARG A 141 -25.83 -48.21 -50.61
CA ARG A 141 -26.98 -47.59 -51.28
C ARG A 141 -27.04 -47.92 -52.77
N GLU A 142 -25.90 -47.86 -53.47
CA GLU A 142 -25.81 -48.24 -54.89
C GLU A 142 -26.24 -49.70 -55.12
N GLN A 143 -25.81 -50.62 -54.25
CA GLN A 143 -26.23 -52.03 -54.33
C GLN A 143 -27.74 -52.24 -54.13
N LEU A 144 -28.39 -51.41 -53.29
CA LEU A 144 -29.84 -51.46 -53.08
C LEU A 144 -30.61 -50.82 -54.25
N GLN A 145 -30.09 -49.76 -54.86
CA GLN A 145 -30.70 -49.14 -56.05
C GLN A 145 -30.47 -49.94 -57.34
N GLY A 146 -29.39 -50.72 -57.42
CA GLY A 146 -29.01 -51.54 -58.57
C GLY A 146 -29.74 -52.88 -58.71
N LYS A 147 -30.70 -53.21 -57.83
CA LYS A 147 -31.65 -54.31 -58.07
C LYS A 147 -32.94 -53.74 -58.67
N PRO A 148 -33.16 -53.83 -60.00
CA PRO A 148 -34.52 -53.79 -60.52
C PRO A 148 -35.25 -55.01 -59.96
N ALA A 149 -36.54 -54.85 -59.67
CA ALA A 149 -37.42 -55.98 -59.45
C ALA A 149 -37.37 -56.89 -60.68
N GLU A 150 -36.57 -57.95 -60.62
CA GLU A 150 -36.69 -59.10 -61.52
C GLU A 150 -38.03 -59.75 -61.21
N GLY A 151 -39.07 -59.27 -61.89
CA GLY A 151 -40.25 -60.05 -62.18
C GLY A 151 -39.81 -61.21 -63.06
N GLU A 152 -39.52 -62.35 -62.44
CA GLU A 152 -39.40 -63.62 -63.13
C GLU A 152 -40.72 -63.91 -63.84
N VAL A 153 -40.72 -63.70 -65.15
CA VAL A 153 -41.72 -64.26 -66.06
C VAL A 153 -41.44 -65.76 -66.14
N MET A 154 -42.27 -66.59 -65.51
CA MET A 154 -42.25 -68.03 -65.78
C MET A 154 -42.98 -68.31 -67.11
N PRO A 155 -42.35 -69.01 -68.07
CA PRO A 155 -43.03 -69.47 -69.27
C PRO A 155 -43.80 -70.77 -68.96
N GLN A 156 -45.13 -70.74 -69.07
CA GLN A 156 -45.92 -71.97 -69.20
C GLN A 156 -46.17 -72.25 -70.67
N ALA A 157 -45.46 -73.27 -71.16
CA ALA A 157 -45.79 -73.95 -72.40
C ALA A 157 -46.65 -75.20 -72.11
N TYR A 158 -47.49 -75.52 -73.09
CA TYR A 158 -48.24 -76.76 -73.37
C TYR A 158 -49.63 -76.94 -72.75
N SER A 159 -50.68 -76.81 -73.57
CA SER A 159 -51.38 -77.91 -74.29
C SER A 159 -52.61 -77.31 -75.01
N GLU A 160 -52.64 -77.22 -76.34
CA GLU A 160 -53.33 -78.13 -77.28
C GLU A 160 -54.82 -78.44 -77.03
N GLU A 161 -55.55 -78.46 -78.15
CA GLU A 161 -56.84 -79.11 -78.47
C GLU A 161 -58.12 -78.24 -78.51
N GLY A 162 -58.72 -78.19 -79.72
CA GLY A 162 -60.15 -77.88 -79.96
C GLY A 162 -60.43 -76.82 -80.99
#